data_AF-A0A552G6B7-F1
#
_entry.id   AF-A0A552G6B7-F1
#
_cell.length_a   1.000
_cell.length_b   1.000
_cell.length_c   1.000
_cell.angle_alpha   90.00
_cell.angle_beta   90.00
_cell.angle_gamma   90.00
#
_symmetry.space_group_name_H-M   'P 1'
#
loop_
_entity.id
_entity.type
_entity.pdbx_description
1 polymer ?
#
loop_
_entity_poly.entity_id
_entity_poly.type
_entity_poly.pdbx_seq_one_letter_code
_entity_poly.pdbx_strand_id
1 'polypeptide(L)'
;MYKTLTAVIIAAATNCPLVDVAGKYTLDLKTESATVWSDSPNSGCRSSGLIGGLAIQPDGLMTASRQSLIWINPSGTRYHTDSTFGGRVEPGSEPMQWVGSAGDVEFKGTWRRGQLSGEFVRRFVYDGKQIECRGKVSGFKMGK
;
A
#
# COMPACT_ATOMS: atom_id res chain seq x y z
N MET A 1 -3.63 -16.34 55.58
CA MET A 1 -2.47 -16.52 54.69
C MET A 1 -2.98 -16.84 53.29
N TYR A 2 -2.96 -15.88 52.37
CA TYR A 2 -3.26 -16.12 50.96
C TYR A 2 -2.00 -15.80 50.15
N LYS A 3 -1.38 -16.83 49.57
CA LYS A 3 -0.27 -16.69 48.63
C LYS A 3 -0.85 -16.39 47.25
N THR A 4 -0.81 -15.14 46.83
CA THR A 4 -1.05 -14.76 45.43
C THR A 4 0.16 -15.18 44.60
N LEU A 5 0.03 -16.29 43.87
CA LEU A 5 0.93 -16.63 42.77
C LEU A 5 0.81 -15.51 41.72
N THR A 6 1.81 -14.65 41.63
CA THR A 6 1.95 -13.72 40.52
C THR A 6 2.52 -14.52 39.36
N ALA A 7 1.66 -14.89 38.41
CA ALA A 7 2.08 -15.50 37.16
C ALA A 7 2.85 -14.45 36.35
N VAL A 8 4.16 -14.66 36.20
CA VAL A 8 4.99 -13.95 35.24
C VAL A 8 4.62 -14.47 33.85
N ILE A 9 3.86 -13.70 33.07
CA ILE A 9 3.70 -13.98 31.65
C ILE A 9 4.95 -13.47 30.95
N ILE A 10 5.85 -14.41 30.63
CA ILE A 10 6.99 -14.20 29.74
C ILE A 10 6.42 -14.07 28.33
N ALA A 11 6.18 -12.85 27.84
CA ALA A 11 6.07 -12.62 26.41
C ALA A 11 7.49 -12.42 25.85
N ALA A 12 8.18 -13.54 25.60
CA ALA A 12 9.44 -13.53 24.87
C ALA A 12 9.19 -13.17 23.40
N ALA A 13 9.13 -11.87 23.10
CA ALA A 13 9.19 -11.36 21.73
C ALA A 13 10.64 -11.00 21.32
N THR A 14 11.65 -11.58 21.98
CA THR A 14 13.03 -11.06 21.90
C THR A 14 13.93 -11.70 20.85
N ASN A 15 13.47 -12.69 20.07
CA ASN A 15 14.36 -13.43 19.17
C ASN A 15 13.84 -13.63 17.72
N CYS A 16 12.82 -12.90 17.26
CA CYS A 16 12.66 -12.78 15.80
C CYS A 16 13.70 -11.76 15.32
N PRO A 17 14.72 -12.14 14.52
CA PRO A 17 15.60 -11.15 13.93
C PRO A 17 14.72 -10.18 13.13
N LEU A 18 14.66 -8.93 13.61
CA LEU A 18 13.94 -7.86 12.93
C LEU A 18 14.62 -7.69 11.56
N VAL A 19 13.93 -8.18 10.53
CA VAL A 19 14.41 -8.06 9.16
C VAL A 19 14.42 -6.58 8.81
N ASP A 20 15.54 -6.06 8.32
CA ASP A 20 15.69 -4.64 8.00
C ASP A 20 14.84 -4.25 6.78
N VAL A 21 13.64 -3.76 7.07
CA VAL A 21 12.70 -3.20 6.08
C VAL A 21 13.02 -1.75 5.71
N ALA A 22 13.91 -1.08 6.45
CA ALA A 22 14.07 0.36 6.33
C ALA A 22 14.74 0.76 5.01
N GLY A 23 14.26 1.81 4.36
CA GLY A 23 14.85 2.32 3.13
C GLY A 23 13.88 3.11 2.26
N LYS A 24 14.35 3.47 1.07
CA LYS A 24 13.54 4.14 0.05
C LYS A 24 13.02 3.11 -0.95
N TYR A 25 11.78 3.30 -1.37
CA TYR A 25 11.04 2.41 -2.25
C TYR A 25 10.32 3.22 -3.33
N THR A 26 10.06 2.55 -4.44
CA THR A 26 9.14 3.01 -5.47
C THR A 26 8.07 1.94 -5.64
N LEU A 27 6.80 2.33 -5.72
CA LEU A 27 5.71 1.42 -6.06
C LEU A 27 5.22 1.70 -7.47
N ASP A 28 5.14 0.66 -8.29
CA ASP A 28 4.44 0.61 -9.56
C ASP A 28 3.08 -0.05 -9.34
N LEU A 29 2.03 0.62 -9.80
CA LEU A 29 0.65 0.17 -9.74
C LEU A 29 0.24 -0.25 -11.14
N LYS A 30 -0.41 -1.39 -11.27
CA LYS A 30 -0.99 -1.86 -12.53
C LYS A 30 -2.45 -2.24 -12.32
N THR A 31 -3.36 -1.48 -12.93
CA THR A 31 -4.79 -1.82 -12.90
C THR A 31 -5.03 -3.12 -13.67
N GLU A 32 -5.77 -4.04 -13.07
CA GLU A 32 -6.16 -5.32 -13.69
C GLU A 32 -7.65 -5.38 -13.99
N SER A 33 -8.47 -4.77 -13.13
CA SER A 33 -9.91 -4.68 -13.35
C SER A 33 -10.47 -3.36 -12.85
N ALA A 34 -11.55 -2.94 -13.48
CA ALA A 34 -12.31 -1.78 -13.09
C ALA A 34 -13.79 -2.13 -13.22
N THR A 35 -14.62 -1.71 -12.28
CA THR A 35 -16.04 -1.55 -12.57
C THR A 35 -16.13 -0.56 -13.73
N VAL A 36 -16.53 -1.04 -14.89
CA VAL A 36 -16.25 -0.34 -16.15
C VAL A 36 -17.01 0.97 -16.22
N TRP A 37 -16.29 2.01 -16.60
CA TRP A 37 -16.83 3.33 -16.90
C TRP A 37 -17.38 3.38 -18.33
N SER A 38 -16.82 2.56 -19.23
CA SER A 38 -17.12 2.39 -20.66
C SER A 38 -16.22 1.27 -21.24
N ASP A 39 -16.62 0.61 -22.32
CA ASP A 39 -15.78 -0.36 -23.06
C ASP A 39 -14.57 0.27 -23.78
N SER A 40 -14.35 1.59 -23.65
CA SER A 40 -13.23 2.29 -24.27
C SER A 40 -11.90 2.02 -23.54
N PRO A 41 -10.83 1.64 -24.26
CA PRO A 41 -9.53 1.28 -23.67
C PRO A 41 -8.79 2.47 -23.02
N ASN A 42 -9.25 3.70 -23.28
CA ASN A 42 -8.65 4.94 -22.78
C ASN A 42 -9.40 5.52 -21.57
N SER A 43 -10.37 4.79 -21.04
CA SER A 43 -11.28 5.25 -20.01
C SER A 43 -11.41 4.28 -18.86
N GLY A 44 -11.33 4.78 -17.62
CA GLY A 44 -11.35 3.93 -16.43
C GLY A 44 -10.22 4.22 -15.46
N CYS A 45 -9.86 3.18 -14.74
CA CYS A 45 -8.74 3.19 -13.85
C CYS A 45 -7.45 3.19 -14.71
N ARG A 46 -6.54 4.17 -14.55
CA ARG A 46 -5.31 4.27 -15.35
C ARG A 46 -4.57 2.93 -15.33
N SER A 47 -4.06 2.51 -16.48
CA SER A 47 -3.37 1.22 -16.61
C SER A 47 -2.16 1.11 -15.69
N SER A 48 -1.48 2.23 -15.40
CA SER A 48 -0.37 2.28 -14.44
C SER A 48 -0.25 3.56 -13.62
N GLY A 49 0.37 3.48 -12.45
CA GLY A 49 0.66 4.61 -11.56
C GLY A 49 1.98 4.40 -10.82
N LEU A 50 2.64 5.49 -10.41
CA LEU A 50 3.91 5.43 -9.71
C LEU A 50 3.81 6.18 -8.38
N ILE A 51 4.20 5.53 -7.29
CA ILE A 51 4.44 6.17 -5.99
C ILE A 51 5.95 6.23 -5.79
N GLY A 52 6.49 7.45 -5.89
CA GLY A 52 7.92 7.71 -5.71
C GLY A 52 8.23 8.24 -4.31
N GLY A 53 9.44 7.97 -3.83
CA GLY A 53 9.93 8.53 -2.58
C GLY A 53 9.28 7.95 -1.33
N LEU A 54 8.74 6.72 -1.42
CA LEU A 54 8.23 5.99 -0.27
C LEU A 54 9.41 5.64 0.65
N ALA A 55 9.37 6.10 1.90
CA ALA A 55 10.32 5.75 2.92
C ALA A 55 9.67 4.77 3.91
N ILE A 56 10.35 3.67 4.19
CA ILE A 56 10.03 2.77 5.30
C ILE A 56 11.05 3.03 6.40
N GLN A 57 10.56 3.30 7.60
CA GLN A 57 11.37 3.52 8.80
C GLN A 57 11.72 2.17 9.48
N PRO A 58 12.72 2.12 10.38
CA PRO A 58 13.10 0.89 11.08
C PRO A 58 11.98 0.22 11.88
N ASP A 59 10.97 1.00 12.30
CA ASP A 59 9.80 0.52 13.03
C ASP A 59 8.66 0.04 12.10
N GLY A 60 8.90 0.00 10.78
CA GLY A 60 7.94 -0.39 9.75
C GLY A 60 6.99 0.72 9.31
N LEU A 61 7.07 1.94 9.85
CA LEU A 61 6.23 3.05 9.40
C LEU A 61 6.58 3.46 7.96
N MET A 62 5.57 3.54 7.09
CA MET A 62 5.71 3.89 5.69
C MET A 62 5.15 5.29 5.44
N THR A 63 5.94 6.16 4.81
CA THR A 63 5.54 7.52 4.47
C THR A 63 6.06 7.92 3.10
N ALA A 64 5.26 8.62 2.30
CA ALA A 64 5.75 9.32 1.12
C ALA A 64 5.19 10.75 1.07
N SER A 65 5.94 11.66 0.44
CA SER A 65 5.46 13.01 0.12
C SER A 65 4.19 12.94 -0.75
N ARG A 66 3.53 14.10 -0.97
CA ARG A 66 2.32 14.20 -1.79
C ARG A 66 2.47 13.43 -3.11
N GLN A 67 1.59 12.45 -3.32
CA GLN A 67 1.49 11.64 -4.52
C GLN A 67 0.30 12.15 -5.34
N SER A 68 0.49 12.32 -6.64
CA SER A 68 -0.59 12.59 -7.59
C SER A 68 -0.90 11.30 -8.35
N LEU A 69 -1.84 10.52 -7.85
CA LEU A 69 -2.35 9.35 -8.58
C LEU A 69 -3.39 9.83 -9.60
N ILE A 70 -3.07 9.68 -10.89
CA ILE A 70 -3.89 10.17 -12.00
C ILE A 70 -4.77 9.04 -12.54
N TRP A 71 -6.06 9.33 -12.71
CA TRP A 71 -7.07 8.42 -13.26
C TRP A 71 -7.83 9.15 -14.38
N ILE A 72 -8.25 8.46 -15.45
CA ILE A 72 -8.84 9.11 -16.64
C ILE A 72 -10.23 8.55 -16.90
N ASN A 73 -11.23 9.42 -17.02
CA ASN A 73 -12.59 8.99 -17.32
C ASN A 73 -12.89 8.81 -18.83
N PRO A 74 -14.07 8.27 -19.19
CA PRO A 74 -14.52 8.16 -20.58
C PRO A 74 -14.56 9.46 -21.35
N SER A 75 -14.81 10.59 -20.68
CA SER A 75 -14.75 11.91 -21.31
C SER A 75 -13.33 12.49 -21.39
N GLY A 76 -12.29 11.73 -21.02
CA GLY A 76 -10.88 12.18 -21.02
C GLY A 76 -10.50 13.09 -19.84
N THR A 77 -11.42 13.35 -18.91
CA THR A 77 -11.20 14.11 -17.68
C THR A 77 -10.27 13.37 -16.73
N ARG A 78 -9.25 14.08 -16.25
CA ARG A 78 -8.27 13.56 -15.30
C ARG A 78 -8.74 13.80 -13.87
N TYR A 79 -8.83 12.73 -13.10
CA TYR A 79 -9.03 12.76 -11.66
C TYR A 79 -7.67 12.60 -10.99
N HIS A 80 -7.29 13.60 -10.22
CA HIS A 80 -6.09 13.58 -9.40
C HIS A 80 -6.49 13.20 -7.98
N THR A 81 -6.01 12.07 -7.49
CA THR A 81 -5.94 11.86 -6.05
C THR A 81 -4.60 12.41 -5.60
N ASP A 82 -4.63 13.61 -5.04
CA ASP A 82 -3.49 14.24 -4.39
C ASP A 82 -3.51 13.92 -2.90
N SER A 83 -2.66 13.00 -2.46
CA SER A 83 -2.58 12.65 -1.05
C SER A 83 -1.16 12.27 -0.65
N THR A 84 -0.83 12.47 0.62
CA THR A 84 0.32 11.80 1.23
C THR A 84 0.06 10.31 1.32
N PHE A 85 1.08 9.49 1.09
CA PHE A 85 1.02 8.06 1.34
C PHE A 85 1.35 7.80 2.81
N GLY A 86 0.54 6.99 3.47
CA GLY A 86 0.78 6.47 4.81
C GLY A 86 0.55 4.96 4.86
N GLY A 87 1.36 4.23 5.62
CA GLY A 87 1.20 2.80 5.75
C GLY A 87 2.10 2.19 6.81
N ARG A 88 2.09 0.87 6.92
CA ARG A 88 2.91 0.11 7.85
C ARG A 88 3.26 -1.26 7.28
N VAL A 89 4.50 -1.68 7.50
CA VAL A 89 4.92 -3.08 7.43
C VAL A 89 4.85 -3.66 8.85
N GLU A 90 4.14 -4.76 9.01
CA GLU A 90 4.02 -5.44 10.29
C GLU A 90 5.31 -6.22 10.61
N PRO A 91 5.83 -6.13 11.85
CA PRO A 91 7.03 -6.85 12.23
C PRO A 91 6.77 -8.36 12.23
N GLY A 92 7.73 -9.15 11.73
CA GLY A 92 7.62 -10.60 11.75
C GLY A 92 8.68 -11.29 10.90
N SER A 93 8.49 -12.60 10.68
CA SER A 93 9.26 -13.36 9.70
C SER A 93 8.84 -13.00 8.27
N GLU A 94 9.77 -13.00 7.33
CA GLU A 94 9.42 -12.90 5.91
C GLU A 94 8.52 -14.07 5.46
N PRO A 95 7.53 -13.84 4.58
CA PRO A 95 7.10 -12.53 4.08
C PRO A 95 6.28 -11.76 5.13
N MET A 96 6.66 -10.50 5.37
CA MET A 96 5.94 -9.60 6.29
C MET A 96 4.72 -9.00 5.60
N GLN A 97 3.63 -8.76 6.32
CA GLN A 97 2.45 -8.10 5.75
C GLN A 97 2.63 -6.58 5.77
N TRP A 98 2.03 -5.88 4.82
CA TRP A 98 1.95 -4.42 4.85
C TRP A 98 0.59 -3.93 4.37
N VAL A 99 0.22 -2.77 4.87
CA VAL A 99 -0.98 -2.03 4.46
C VAL A 99 -0.61 -0.57 4.25
N GLY A 100 -1.35 0.13 3.40
CA GLY A 100 -1.17 1.55 3.21
C GLY A 100 -2.35 2.21 2.54
N SER A 101 -2.34 3.53 2.49
CA SER A 101 -3.31 4.32 1.77
C SER A 101 -2.69 5.60 1.21
N ALA A 102 -3.28 6.08 0.11
CA ALA A 102 -3.03 7.40 -0.43
C ALA A 102 -4.36 7.96 -0.92
N GLY A 103 -5.00 8.80 -0.09
CA GLY A 103 -6.31 9.36 -0.37
C GLY A 103 -7.38 8.27 -0.36
N ASP A 104 -8.07 8.11 -1.49
CA ASP A 104 -9.12 7.11 -1.72
C ASP A 104 -8.59 5.76 -2.22
N VAL A 105 -7.26 5.57 -2.23
CA VAL A 105 -6.60 4.33 -2.65
C VAL A 105 -6.09 3.58 -1.42
N GLU A 106 -6.52 2.33 -1.28
CA GLU A 106 -6.09 1.38 -0.26
C GLU A 106 -5.12 0.36 -0.85
N PHE A 107 -4.11 -0.01 -0.09
CA PHE A 107 -3.09 -0.98 -0.47
C PHE A 107 -2.95 -2.05 0.60
N LYS A 108 -2.69 -3.28 0.15
CA LYS A 108 -2.33 -4.40 1.03
C LYS A 108 -1.38 -5.34 0.31
N GLY A 109 -0.47 -5.98 1.04
CA GLY A 109 0.45 -6.90 0.42
C GLY A 109 1.48 -7.48 1.35
N THR A 110 2.57 -7.96 0.74
CA THR A 110 3.71 -8.54 1.44
C THR A 110 5.01 -7.82 1.10
N TRP A 111 5.90 -7.77 2.09
CA TRP A 111 7.29 -7.38 1.97
C TRP A 111 8.17 -8.63 2.08
N ARG A 112 9.13 -8.77 1.17
CA ARG A 112 10.13 -9.86 1.20
C ARG A 112 11.41 -9.41 0.51
N ARG A 113 12.57 -9.54 1.16
CA ARG A 113 13.89 -9.24 0.57
C ARG A 113 13.97 -7.89 -0.15
N GLY A 114 13.40 -6.84 0.45
CA GLY A 114 13.39 -5.51 -0.15
C GLY A 114 12.38 -5.32 -1.30
N GLN A 115 11.47 -6.24 -1.52
CA GLN A 115 10.38 -6.12 -2.49
C GLN A 115 9.03 -6.00 -1.77
N LEU A 116 8.24 -5.00 -2.16
CA LEU A 116 6.82 -4.89 -1.85
C LEU A 116 6.02 -5.50 -3.00
N SER A 117 5.05 -6.33 -2.69
CA SER A 117 4.10 -6.87 -3.68
C SER A 117 2.72 -6.92 -3.07
N GLY A 118 1.66 -6.76 -3.86
CA GLY A 118 0.31 -6.77 -3.31
C GLY A 118 -0.74 -6.30 -4.30
N GLU A 119 -1.80 -5.75 -3.73
CA GLU A 119 -2.95 -5.24 -4.46
C GLU A 119 -3.31 -3.84 -3.98
N PHE A 120 -3.93 -3.07 -4.86
CA PHE A 120 -4.57 -1.82 -4.51
C PHE A 120 -6.05 -1.87 -4.88
N VAL A 121 -6.86 -1.14 -4.12
CA VAL A 121 -8.25 -0.87 -4.45
C VAL A 121 -8.51 0.63 -4.30
N ARG A 122 -9.20 1.21 -5.28
CA ARG A 122 -9.70 2.59 -5.19
C ARG A 122 -11.21 2.56 -5.34
N ARG A 123 -11.91 3.30 -4.48
CA ARG A 123 -13.38 3.44 -4.56
C ARG A 123 -13.73 4.92 -4.60
N PHE A 124 -14.55 5.31 -5.57
CA PHE A 124 -15.05 6.67 -5.68
C PHE A 124 -16.43 6.70 -6.35
N VAL A 125 -17.15 7.80 -6.21
CA VAL A 125 -18.47 8.00 -6.84
C VAL A 125 -18.29 8.89 -8.07
N TYR A 126 -18.86 8.46 -9.19
CA TYR A 126 -18.99 9.29 -10.39
C TYR A 126 -20.36 9.13 -11.01
N ASP A 127 -21.00 10.26 -11.33
CA ASP A 127 -22.33 10.27 -11.96
C ASP A 127 -23.35 9.40 -11.20
N GLY A 128 -23.33 9.49 -9.88
CA GLY A 128 -24.18 8.70 -8.97
C GLY A 128 -23.85 7.20 -8.88
N LYS A 129 -22.83 6.71 -9.60
CA LYS A 129 -22.41 5.30 -9.59
C LYS A 129 -21.16 5.11 -8.75
N GLN A 130 -21.11 4.03 -7.99
CA GLN A 130 -19.89 3.59 -7.33
C GLN A 130 -18.96 2.94 -8.35
N ILE A 131 -17.73 3.43 -8.40
CA ILE A 131 -16.66 2.91 -9.25
C ILE A 131 -15.60 2.29 -8.36
N GLU A 132 -15.15 1.09 -8.72
CA GLU A 132 -14.07 0.40 -8.05
C GLU A 132 -12.95 0.05 -9.05
N CYS A 133 -11.72 0.46 -8.72
CA CYS A 133 -10.50 0.08 -9.42
C CYS A 133 -9.76 -0.97 -8.61
N ARG A 134 -9.34 -2.06 -9.24
CA ARG A 134 -8.47 -3.07 -8.61
C ARG A 134 -7.26 -3.32 -9.47
N GLY A 135 -6.12 -3.53 -8.81
CA GLY A 135 -4.90 -3.88 -9.52
C GLY A 135 -3.81 -4.40 -8.61
N LYS A 136 -2.66 -4.68 -9.22
CA LYS A 136 -1.46 -5.12 -8.53
C LYS A 136 -0.59 -3.93 -8.18
N VAL A 137 0.13 -4.06 -7.09
CA VAL A 137 1.24 -3.18 -6.74
C VAL A 137 2.51 -3.99 -6.63
N SER A 138 3.59 -3.46 -7.17
CA SER A 138 4.93 -4.00 -7.03
C SER A 138 5.89 -2.87 -6.69
N GLY A 139 6.88 -3.13 -5.85
CA GLY A 139 7.83 -2.10 -5.48
C GLY A 139 9.14 -2.67 -5.01
N PHE A 140 10.20 -1.90 -5.21
CA PHE A 140 11.56 -2.34 -4.95
C PHE A 140 12.27 -1.31 -4.09
N LYS A 141 13.08 -1.80 -3.14
CA LYS A 141 14.04 -0.99 -2.40
C LYS A 141 15.01 -0.37 -3.40
N MET A 142 15.09 0.94 -3.41
CA MET A 142 16.08 1.66 -4.20
C MET A 142 17.47 1.36 -3.64
N GLY A 143 18.41 1.02 -4.53
CA GLY A 143 19.83 0.91 -4.17
C GLY A 143 20.34 2.23 -3.59
N LYS A 144 21.38 2.14 -2.75
CA LYS A 144 22.12 3.32 -2.30
C LYS A 144 22.83 4.00 -3.47
#